data_AF-A0A3R7CT30-F1
#
_entry.id   AF-A0A3R7CT30-F1
#
_cell.length_a   1.000
_cell.length_b   1.000
_cell.length_c   1.000
_cell.angle_alpha   90.00
_cell.angle_beta   90.00
_cell.angle_gamma   90.00
#
_symmetry.space_group_name_H-M   'P 1'
#
loop_
_entity.id
_entity.type
_entity.pdbx_description
1 polymer ?
#
loop_
_entity_poly.entity_id
_entity_poly.type
_entity_poly.pdbx_seq_one_letter_code
_entity_poly.pdbx_strand_id
1 'polypeptide(L)'
;MKIPVKSVISKTDVNKLIKKRHAKAKKTAILRKNFRRLNESSTADKVQQDLLDAVSRVQRTTKHFQVTILKEFGTSDIQLVKRTNPTFRLIDFHFRRFDPHLQVNFRYDRRHRKGKASPNHQSQGYN
;
A
#
# COMPACT_ATOMS: atom_id res chain seq x y z
N MET A 1 46.52 48.75 29.43
CA MET A 1 46.30 47.71 28.39
C MET A 1 45.11 46.85 28.81
N LYS A 2 44.07 46.71 27.96
CA LYS A 2 42.91 45.84 28.21
C LYS A 2 43.29 44.39 27.87
N ILE A 3 43.33 43.53 28.88
CA ILE A 3 43.52 42.08 28.69
C ILE A 3 42.24 41.51 28.08
N PRO A 4 42.29 40.75 26.97
CA PRO A 4 41.10 40.10 26.45
C PRO A 4 40.74 38.95 27.38
N VAL A 5 39.64 39.09 28.11
CA VAL A 5 39.05 38.01 28.91
C VAL A 5 38.53 36.97 27.93
N LYS A 6 39.35 35.97 27.62
CA LYS A 6 38.89 34.77 26.91
C LYS A 6 37.80 34.16 27.79
N SER A 7 36.55 34.21 27.33
CA SER A 7 35.42 33.61 28.05
C SER A 7 35.64 32.09 28.12
N VAL A 8 36.21 31.62 29.21
CA VAL A 8 36.35 30.19 29.49
C VAL A 8 34.95 29.67 29.75
N ILE A 9 34.37 28.95 28.79
CA ILE A 9 33.06 28.32 28.95
C ILE A 9 33.15 27.39 30.16
N SER A 10 32.34 27.68 31.18
CA SER A 10 32.36 26.88 32.40
C SER A 10 31.77 25.49 32.12
N LYS A 11 32.25 24.46 32.81
CA LYS A 11 31.66 23.10 32.78
C LYS A 11 30.15 23.14 33.07
N THR A 12 29.71 24.12 33.86
CA THR A 12 28.31 24.35 34.21
C THR A 12 27.46 24.80 33.02
N ASP A 13 28.00 25.66 32.15
CA ASP A 13 27.32 26.14 30.94
C ASP A 13 27.19 25.03 29.89
N VAL A 14 28.22 24.19 29.75
CA VAL A 14 28.18 22.98 28.92
C VAL A 14 27.10 22.02 29.42
N ASN A 15 27.03 21.77 30.72
CA ASN A 15 26.01 20.90 31.31
C ASN A 15 24.59 21.43 31.13
N LYS A 16 24.37 22.75 31.24
CA LYS A 16 23.07 23.38 30.94
C LYS A 16 22.69 23.19 29.47
N LEU A 17 23.64 23.34 28.54
CA LEU A 17 23.41 23.17 27.11
C LEU A 17 23.05 21.71 26.76
N ILE A 18 23.76 20.75 27.34
CA ILE A 18 23.49 19.31 27.18
C ILE A 18 22.08 18.98 27.68
N LYS A 19 21.70 19.44 28.88
CA LYS A 19 20.35 19.22 29.43
C LYS A 19 19.26 19.83 28.53
N LYS A 20 19.46 21.05 28.01
CA LYS A 20 18.54 21.67 27.05
C LYS A 20 18.41 20.85 25.76
N ARG A 21 19.52 20.35 25.21
CA ARG A 21 19.51 19.48 24.02
C ARG A 21 18.76 18.17 24.27
N HIS A 22 19.00 17.51 25.40
CA HIS A 22 18.27 16.28 25.75
C HIS A 22 16.77 16.51 25.95
N ALA A 23 16.38 17.61 26.60
CA ALA A 23 14.96 17.96 26.75
C ALA A 23 14.27 18.18 25.39
N LYS A 24 14.94 18.89 24.47
CA LYS A 24 14.45 19.08 23.10
C LYS A 24 14.35 17.74 22.36
N ALA A 25 15.38 16.89 22.43
CA ALA A 25 15.40 15.58 21.81
C ALA A 25 14.25 14.68 22.29
N LYS A 26 13.99 14.64 23.61
CA LYS A 26 12.87 13.90 24.21
C LYS A 26 11.52 14.36 23.66
N LYS A 27 11.27 15.68 23.60
CA LYS A 27 10.03 16.23 23.03
C LYS A 27 9.88 15.89 21.54
N THR A 28 10.96 16.01 20.76
CA THR A 28 10.93 15.70 19.33
C THR A 28 10.76 14.20 19.05
N ALA A 29 11.28 13.32 19.90
CA ALA A 29 11.15 11.88 19.74
C ALA A 29 9.70 11.42 19.91
N ILE A 30 8.99 11.97 20.89
CA ILE A 30 7.55 11.71 21.12
C ILE A 30 6.75 12.19 19.90
N LEU A 31 7.03 13.41 19.43
CA LEU A 31 6.35 13.98 18.29
C LEU A 31 6.56 13.14 17.02
N ARG A 32 7.80 12.71 16.74
CA ARG A 32 8.12 11.81 15.61
C ARG A 32 7.43 10.46 15.75
N LYS A 33 7.36 9.89 16.96
CA LYS A 33 6.66 8.62 17.22
C LYS A 33 5.14 8.76 16.97
N ASN A 34 4.55 9.89 17.36
CA ASN A 34 3.13 10.15 17.14
C ASN A 34 2.81 10.39 15.66
N PHE A 35 3.64 11.16 14.94
CA PHE A 35 3.48 11.31 13.48
C PHE A 35 3.65 10.00 12.72
N ARG A 36 4.61 9.16 13.13
CA ARG A 36 4.80 7.82 12.54
C ARG A 36 3.57 6.94 12.76
N ARG A 37 3.00 6.94 13.96
CA ARG A 37 1.77 6.19 14.28
C ARG A 37 0.57 6.66 13.47
N LEU A 38 0.42 7.97 13.27
CA LEU A 38 -0.63 8.55 12.41
C LEU A 38 -0.53 8.05 10.96
N ASN A 39 0.68 7.95 10.43
CA ASN A 39 0.92 7.42 9.08
C ASN A 39 0.67 5.91 8.99
N GLU A 40 1.09 5.13 10.00
CA GLU A 40 0.86 3.68 10.05
C GLU A 40 -0.62 3.32 10.29
N SER A 41 -1.40 4.21 10.90
CA SER A 41 -2.85 4.07 11.12
C SER A 41 -3.72 4.63 10.00
N SER A 42 -3.15 5.07 8.87
CA SER A 42 -3.91 5.64 7.76
C SER A 42 -4.86 4.59 7.18
N THR A 43 -6.09 4.56 7.66
CA THR A 43 -7.20 3.78 7.09
C THR A 43 -7.47 4.20 5.65
N ALA A 44 -7.13 5.44 5.28
CA ALA A 44 -7.20 5.94 3.92
C ALA A 44 -6.33 5.12 2.95
N ASP A 45 -5.13 4.70 3.38
CA ASP A 45 -4.23 3.90 2.53
C ASP A 45 -4.82 2.51 2.25
N LYS A 46 -5.48 1.90 3.26
CA LYS A 46 -6.15 0.61 3.09
C LYS A 46 -7.36 0.70 2.17
N VAL A 47 -8.21 1.71 2.37
CA VAL A 47 -9.39 1.93 1.52
C VAL A 47 -8.99 2.19 0.07
N GLN A 48 -7.91 2.94 -0.16
CA GLN A 48 -7.36 3.13 -1.51
C GLN A 48 -6.87 1.82 -2.12
N GLN A 49 -6.14 0.99 -1.36
CA GLN A 49 -5.68 -0.32 -1.84
C GLN A 49 -6.85 -1.27 -2.15
N ASP A 50 -7.86 -1.32 -1.29
CA ASP A 50 -9.05 -2.15 -1.50
C ASP A 50 -9.84 -1.71 -2.74
N LEU A 51 -9.96 -0.40 -2.96
CA LEU A 51 -10.58 0.16 -4.16
C LEU A 51 -9.79 -0.21 -5.42
N LEU A 52 -8.46 -0.15 -5.37
CA LEU A 52 -7.60 -0.56 -6.49
C LEU A 52 -7.70 -2.05 -6.79
N ASP A 53 -7.74 -2.89 -5.76
CA ASP A 53 -7.91 -4.33 -5.95
C ASP A 53 -9.30 -4.64 -6.53
N ALA A 54 -10.35 -3.99 -6.05
CA ALA A 54 -11.70 -4.11 -6.60
C ALA A 54 -11.74 -3.71 -8.09
N VAL A 55 -11.17 -2.55 -8.44
CA VAL A 55 -11.06 -2.08 -9.82
C VAL A 55 -10.30 -3.10 -10.69
N SER A 56 -9.17 -3.62 -10.18
CA SER A 56 -8.36 -4.61 -10.88
C SER A 56 -9.12 -5.93 -11.11
N ARG A 57 -9.92 -6.37 -10.14
CA ARG A 57 -10.77 -7.57 -10.25
C ARG A 57 -11.82 -7.38 -11.34
N VAL A 58 -12.52 -6.24 -11.35
CA VAL A 58 -13.52 -5.96 -12.38
C VAL A 58 -12.86 -5.96 -13.76
N GLN A 59 -11.72 -5.29 -13.93
CA GLN A 59 -11.02 -5.26 -15.21
C GLN A 59 -10.63 -6.66 -15.71
N ARG A 60 -10.14 -7.55 -14.83
CA ARG A 60 -9.81 -8.94 -15.18
C ARG A 60 -11.04 -9.72 -15.60
N THR A 61 -12.12 -9.62 -14.83
CA THR A 61 -13.39 -10.29 -15.11
C THR A 61 -14.00 -9.81 -16.43
N THR A 62 -14.00 -8.49 -16.68
CA THR A 62 -14.49 -7.91 -17.95
C THR A 62 -13.70 -8.43 -19.15
N LYS A 63 -12.36 -8.49 -19.05
CA LYS A 63 -11.52 -9.05 -20.12
C LYS A 63 -11.81 -10.53 -20.37
N HIS A 64 -11.96 -11.31 -19.30
CA HIS A 64 -12.33 -12.71 -19.41
C HIS A 64 -13.65 -12.88 -20.17
N PHE A 65 -14.70 -12.16 -19.77
CA PHE A 65 -15.99 -12.22 -20.46
C PHE A 65 -15.91 -11.78 -21.91
N GLN A 66 -15.16 -10.73 -22.22
CA GLN A 66 -14.98 -10.29 -23.61
C GLN A 66 -14.36 -11.40 -24.49
N VAL A 67 -13.33 -12.08 -23.97
CA VAL A 67 -12.68 -13.20 -24.69
C VAL A 67 -13.63 -14.39 -24.81
N THR A 68 -14.32 -14.77 -23.73
CA THR A 68 -15.28 -15.88 -23.75
C THR A 68 -16.40 -15.62 -24.74
N ILE A 69 -17.01 -14.43 -24.74
CA ILE A 69 -18.09 -14.09 -25.65
C ILE A 69 -17.62 -14.13 -27.10
N LEU A 70 -16.44 -13.59 -27.39
CA LEU A 70 -15.89 -13.64 -28.74
C LEU A 70 -15.57 -15.07 -29.19
N LYS A 71 -15.08 -15.92 -28.28
CA LYS A 71 -14.75 -17.31 -28.57
C LYS A 71 -15.99 -18.18 -28.81
N GLU A 72 -17.00 -18.06 -27.96
CA GLU A 72 -18.20 -18.90 -28.01
C GLU A 72 -19.22 -18.41 -29.04
N PHE A 73 -19.33 -17.09 -29.21
CA PHE A 73 -20.38 -16.46 -30.03
C PHE A 73 -19.85 -15.71 -31.26
N GLY A 74 -18.53 -15.64 -31.45
CA GLY A 74 -17.91 -14.93 -32.57
C GLY A 74 -18.36 -15.40 -33.95
N THR A 75 -18.73 -16.68 -34.07
CA THR A 75 -19.18 -17.30 -35.31
C THR A 75 -20.65 -17.73 -35.27
N SER A 76 -21.20 -18.03 -34.08
CA SER A 76 -22.55 -18.56 -33.90
C SER A 76 -23.61 -17.48 -33.69
N ASP A 77 -23.28 -16.38 -32.98
CA ASP A 77 -24.20 -15.26 -32.74
C ASP A 77 -23.44 -13.91 -32.76
N ILE A 78 -23.22 -13.42 -33.98
CA ILE A 78 -22.56 -12.15 -34.23
C ILE A 78 -23.38 -10.97 -33.68
N GLN A 79 -24.71 -11.09 -33.55
CA GLN A 79 -25.53 -10.02 -33.00
C GLN A 79 -25.27 -9.84 -31.51
N LEU A 80 -25.14 -10.94 -30.76
CA LEU A 80 -24.75 -10.89 -29.36
C LEU A 80 -23.41 -10.18 -29.18
N VAL A 81 -22.40 -10.55 -29.97
CA VAL A 81 -21.07 -9.90 -29.93
C VAL A 81 -21.19 -8.40 -30.22
N LYS A 82 -21.96 -8.00 -31.23
CA LYS A 82 -22.18 -6.58 -31.56
C LYS A 82 -22.89 -5.82 -30.44
N ARG A 83 -23.81 -6.45 -29.69
CA ARG A 83 -24.52 -5.83 -28.57
C ARG A 83 -23.62 -5.66 -27.34
N THR A 84 -22.74 -6.62 -27.06
CA THR A 84 -21.89 -6.59 -25.85
C THR A 84 -20.60 -5.78 -26.02
N ASN A 85 -20.08 -5.66 -27.24
CA ASN A 85 -18.81 -4.97 -27.51
C ASN A 85 -18.80 -3.47 -27.10
N PRO A 86 -19.87 -2.68 -27.33
CA PRO A 86 -19.94 -1.29 -26.84
C PRO A 86 -19.83 -1.21 -25.31
N THR A 87 -20.48 -2.11 -24.58
CA THR A 87 -20.43 -2.17 -23.11
C THR A 87 -19.01 -2.45 -22.63
N PHE A 88 -18.30 -3.41 -23.24
CA PHE A 88 -16.90 -3.69 -22.90
C PHE A 88 -15.99 -2.50 -23.19
N ARG A 89 -16.19 -1.80 -24.31
CA ARG A 89 -15.42 -0.59 -24.64
C ARG A 89 -15.68 0.56 -23.66
N LEU A 90 -16.92 0.73 -23.24
CA LEU A 90 -17.29 1.75 -22.25
C LEU A 90 -16.61 1.46 -20.91
N ILE A 91 -16.65 0.20 -20.45
CA ILE A 91 -15.98 -0.23 -19.22
C ILE A 91 -14.46 0.01 -19.32
N ASP A 92 -13.82 -0.37 -20.44
CA ASP A 92 -12.39 -0.15 -20.64
C ASP A 92 -12.03 1.34 -20.67
N PHE A 93 -12.88 2.19 -21.26
CA PHE A 93 -12.72 3.65 -21.24
C PHE A 93 -12.76 4.22 -19.82
N HIS A 94 -13.70 3.77 -18.99
CA HIS A 94 -13.76 4.18 -17.59
C HIS A 94 -12.52 3.74 -16.79
N PHE A 95 -11.97 2.55 -17.08
CA PHE A 95 -10.75 2.09 -16.43
C PHE A 95 -9.48 2.79 -16.92
N ARG A 96 -9.39 3.22 -18.18
CA ARG A 96 -8.27 4.03 -18.67
C ARG A 96 -8.23 5.42 -18.06
N ARG A 97 -9.39 5.96 -17.67
CA ARG A 97 -9.52 7.24 -16.94
C ARG A 97 -9.20 7.10 -15.45
N PHE A 98 -9.14 5.88 -14.91
CA PHE A 98 -8.61 5.62 -13.59
C PHE A 98 -7.08 5.76 -13.65
N ASP A 99 -6.58 6.78 -12.95
CA ASP A 99 -5.24 7.37 -13.07
C ASP A 99 -4.07 6.35 -13.12
N PRO A 100 -3.17 6.41 -14.13
CA PRO A 100 -1.95 5.59 -14.17
C PRO A 100 -0.99 5.85 -13.01
N HIS A 101 -1.13 6.93 -12.24
CA HIS A 101 -0.32 7.14 -11.03
C HIS A 101 -0.67 6.19 -9.87
N LEU A 102 -1.81 5.49 -9.92
CA LEU A 102 -2.14 4.40 -9.00
C LEU A 102 -1.67 3.02 -9.50
N GLN A 103 -1.13 2.92 -10.73
CA GLN A 103 -0.50 1.70 -11.27
C GLN A 103 0.98 1.54 -10.87
N VAL A 104 1.51 2.41 -10.02
CA VAL A 104 2.88 2.28 -9.52
C VAL A 104 2.88 1.24 -8.38
N ASN A 105 3.40 0.05 -8.69
CA ASN A 105 3.84 -1.03 -7.79
C ASN A 105 2.87 -2.19 -7.49
N PHE A 106 2.45 -2.95 -8.51
CA PHE A 106 2.00 -4.35 -8.32
C PHE A 106 3.03 -5.38 -8.83
N ARG A 107 4.33 -5.13 -8.63
CA ARG A 107 5.41 -6.12 -8.83
C ARG A 107 6.00 -6.70 -7.53
N TYR A 108 5.40 -6.41 -6.40
CA TYR A 108 5.59 -7.11 -5.13
C TYR A 108 4.17 -7.58 -4.76
N ASP A 109 3.80 -8.86 -4.72
CA ASP A 109 4.33 -9.83 -3.78
C ASP A 109 3.70 -11.21 -4.08
N ARG A 110 4.21 -11.92 -5.10
CA ARG A 110 3.77 -13.32 -5.39
C ARG A 110 4.65 -14.37 -4.71
N ARG A 111 5.64 -13.96 -3.90
CA ARG A 111 6.62 -14.87 -3.29
C ARG A 111 6.38 -15.14 -1.80
N HIS A 112 5.48 -14.42 -1.13
CA HIS A 112 5.20 -14.66 0.29
C HIS A 112 3.98 -15.56 0.60
N ARG A 113 3.37 -16.20 -0.41
CA ARG A 113 2.33 -17.23 -0.20
C ARG A 113 2.91 -18.66 -0.19
N LYS A 114 4.05 -18.89 0.50
CA LYS A 114 4.34 -20.23 1.01
C LYS A 114 3.47 -20.44 2.24
N GLY A 115 2.36 -21.14 2.03
CA GLY A 115 1.51 -21.63 3.10
C GLY A 115 2.38 -22.33 4.14
N LYS A 116 2.29 -21.86 5.38
CA LYS A 116 2.68 -22.68 6.52
C LYS A 116 1.75 -23.89 6.49
N ALA A 117 2.33 -25.06 6.23
CA ALA A 117 1.65 -26.32 6.41
C ALA A 117 1.05 -26.35 7.82
N SER A 118 -0.25 -26.64 7.90
CA SER A 118 -0.93 -26.96 9.14
C SER A 118 -0.25 -28.19 9.76
N PRO A 119 0.08 -28.20 11.06
CA PRO A 119 0.60 -29.42 11.68
C PRO A 119 -0.50 -30.49 11.69
N ASN A 120 -0.14 -31.68 11.20
CA ASN A 120 -0.89 -32.93 11.35
C ASN A 120 -1.38 -33.11 12.78
N HIS A 121 -2.69 -33.25 12.97
CA HIS A 121 -3.22 -33.98 14.14
C HIS A 121 -3.37 -35.45 13.74
N GLN A 122 -2.53 -36.28 14.35
CA GLN A 122 -2.57 -37.73 14.28
C GLN A 122 -3.92 -38.24 14.80
N SER A 123 -4.60 -39.06 14.00
CA SER A 123 -5.67 -39.92 14.49
C SER A 123 -5.04 -41.05 15.29
N GLN A 124 -5.19 -41.04 16.60
CA GLN A 124 -5.01 -42.25 17.39
C GLN A 124 -6.25 -43.13 17.20
N GLY A 125 -6.03 -44.27 16.53
CA GLY A 125 -6.95 -45.39 16.57
C GLY A 125 -6.91 -46.04 17.96
N TYR A 126 -8.08 -46.35 18.49
CA TYR A 126 -8.24 -47.30 19.58
C TYR A 126 -8.88 -48.55 18.96
N ASN A 127 -8.12 -49.65 18.93
CA ASN A 127 -8.62 -51.02 19.04
C ASN A 127 -8.19 -51.52 20.41
#